data_AF-A0A918ZSF4-F1
#
_entry.id   AF-A0A918ZSF4-F1
#
_cell.length_a   1.000
_cell.length_b   1.000
_cell.length_c   1.000
_cell.angle_alpha   90.00
_cell.angle_beta   90.00
_cell.angle_gamma   90.00
#
_symmetry.space_group_name_H-M   'P 1'
#
loop_
_entity.id
_entity.type
_entity.pdbx_description
1 polymer ?
#
loop_
_entity_poly.entity_id
_entity_poly.type
_entity_poly.pdbx_seq_one_letter_code
_entity_poly.pdbx_strand_id
1 'polypeptide(L)'
;MNAELERFISIYLHLEEAYDTSGTLRPTLMAFGDPFINGVRTGLQEVLRERNVSVGDYERMTDIEFPDEETLYEYLQGMYEYLFGEGMKQPVPPE
;
A
#
# COMPACT_ATOMS: atom_id res chain seq x y z
N MET A 1 4.48 -2.55 -11.09
CA MET A 1 4.50 -3.07 -9.71
C MET A 1 5.28 -4.38 -9.67
N ASN A 2 6.04 -4.66 -8.61
CA ASN A 2 6.72 -5.96 -8.44
C ASN A 2 5.85 -6.98 -7.69
N ALA A 3 6.26 -8.24 -7.68
CA ALA A 3 5.47 -9.34 -7.13
C ALA A 3 5.30 -9.25 -5.61
N GLU A 4 6.31 -8.78 -4.87
CA GLU A 4 6.25 -8.63 -3.43
C GLU A 4 5.22 -7.57 -3.02
N LEU A 5 5.23 -6.41 -3.69
CA LEU A 5 4.26 -5.36 -3.43
C LEU A 5 2.84 -5.78 -3.83
N GLU A 6 2.67 -6.39 -5.00
CA GLU A 6 1.36 -6.86 -5.46
C GLU A 6 0.75 -7.86 -4.47
N ARG A 7 1.57 -8.80 -3.99
CA ARG A 7 1.16 -9.76 -2.96
C ARG A 7 0.84 -9.09 -1.63
N PHE A 8 1.62 -8.10 -1.23
CA PHE A 8 1.35 -7.38 0.02
C PHE A 8 0.03 -6.61 -0.05
N ILE A 9 -0.20 -5.87 -1.13
CA ILE A 9 -1.44 -5.09 -1.34
C ILE A 9 -2.66 -6.01 -1.36
N SER A 10 -2.63 -7.07 -2.17
CA SER A 10 -3.78 -7.97 -2.33
C SER A 10 -4.16 -8.73 -1.05
N ILE A 11 -3.20 -8.99 -0.16
CA ILE A 11 -3.48 -9.70 1.10
C ILE A 11 -3.86 -8.73 2.22
N TYR A 12 -3.12 -7.63 2.38
CA TYR A 12 -3.19 -6.80 3.59
C TYR A 12 -3.80 -5.42 3.37
N LEU A 13 -4.11 -5.04 2.14
CA LEU A 13 -4.72 -3.76 1.79
C LEU A 13 -5.95 -3.95 0.89
N HIS A 14 -6.61 -5.10 0.98
CA HIS A 14 -7.93 -5.29 0.39
C HIS A 14 -9.00 -4.64 1.29
N LEU A 15 -10.22 -4.48 0.75
CA LEU A 15 -11.30 -3.69 1.36
C LEU A 15 -11.54 -3.98 2.84
N GLU A 16 -11.51 -5.23 3.29
CA GLU A 16 -11.74 -5.55 4.71
C GLU A 16 -10.56 -5.11 5.61
N GLU A 17 -9.33 -5.32 5.16
CA GLU A 17 -8.11 -5.09 5.95
C GLU A 17 -7.61 -3.64 5.87
N ALA A 18 -7.84 -2.94 4.75
CA ALA A 18 -7.37 -1.57 4.55
C ALA A 18 -7.99 -0.57 5.55
N TYR A 19 -9.21 -0.86 6.02
CA TYR A 19 -9.89 -0.08 7.04
C TYR A 19 -9.53 -0.48 8.48
N ASP A 20 -8.86 -1.63 8.69
CA ASP A 20 -8.25 -1.94 9.98
C ASP A 20 -6.98 -1.09 10.18
N THR A 21 -7.15 0.04 10.85
CA THR A 21 -6.07 0.96 11.22
C THR A 21 -5.61 0.79 12.68
N SER A 22 -5.82 -0.39 13.27
CA SER A 22 -5.37 -0.74 14.63
C SER A 22 -3.84 -0.66 14.82
N GLY A 23 -3.09 -0.53 13.72
CA GLY A 23 -1.64 -0.33 13.73
C GLY A 23 -0.83 -1.62 13.65
N THR A 24 -1.49 -2.75 13.35
CA THR A 24 -0.88 -4.08 13.22
C THR A 24 -0.16 -4.27 11.89
N LEU A 25 -0.52 -3.51 10.85
CA LEU A 25 -0.01 -3.70 9.50
C LEU A 25 1.52 -3.55 9.38
N ARG A 26 2.11 -2.49 9.99
CA ARG A 26 3.57 -2.33 9.99
C ARG A 26 4.27 -3.48 10.73
N PRO A 27 3.89 -3.84 11.98
CA PRO A 27 4.41 -5.05 12.63
C PRO A 27 4.29 -6.31 11.79
N THR A 28 3.15 -6.52 11.11
CA THR A 28 2.92 -7.66 10.22
C THR A 28 3.93 -7.69 9.08
N LEU A 29 4.17 -6.57 8.41
CA LEU A 29 5.19 -6.48 7.35
C LEU A 29 6.60 -6.76 7.91
N MET A 30 6.93 -6.24 9.08
CA MET A 30 8.26 -6.41 9.70
C MET A 30 8.52 -7.83 10.21
N ALA A 31 7.50 -8.68 10.29
CA ALA A 31 7.65 -10.10 10.63
C ALA A 31 8.13 -10.97 9.45
N PHE A 32 8.12 -10.43 8.22
CA PHE A 32 8.66 -11.11 7.04
C PHE A 32 10.19 -11.00 6.98
N GLY A 33 10.81 -11.78 6.09
CA GLY A 33 12.26 -11.69 5.85
C GLY A 33 12.66 -10.45 5.03
N ASP A 34 13.90 -9.98 5.23
CA ASP A 34 14.47 -8.81 4.55
C ASP A 34 14.24 -8.76 3.02
N PRO A 35 14.35 -9.87 2.26
CA PRO A 35 14.08 -9.82 0.82
C PRO A 35 12.65 -9.37 0.48
N PHE A 36 11.66 -9.83 1.24
CA PHE A 36 10.26 -9.47 1.03
C PHE A 36 10.01 -8.02 1.44
N ILE A 37 10.52 -7.61 2.61
CA ILE A 37 10.41 -6.23 3.11
C ILE A 37 11.02 -5.24 2.10
N ASN A 38 12.22 -5.54 1.59
CA ASN A 38 12.87 -4.71 0.59
C ASN A 38 12.13 -4.73 -0.75
N GLY A 39 11.54 -5.86 -1.14
CA GLY A 39 10.68 -5.96 -2.32
C GLY A 39 9.47 -5.02 -2.23
N VAL A 40 8.74 -5.06 -1.11
CA VAL A 40 7.60 -4.15 -0.86
C VAL A 40 8.05 -2.68 -0.87
N ARG A 41 9.18 -2.36 -0.22
CA ARG A 41 9.72 -1.00 -0.19
C ARG A 41 10.06 -0.48 -1.58
N THR A 42 10.87 -1.22 -2.33
CA THR A 42 11.30 -0.81 -3.68
C THR A 42 10.11 -0.75 -4.64
N GLY A 43 9.18 -1.70 -4.53
CA GLY A 43 7.96 -1.69 -5.34
C GLY A 43 7.12 -0.44 -5.11
N LEU A 44 6.95 0.00 -3.85
CA LEU A 44 6.22 1.24 -3.56
C LEU A 44 6.95 2.46 -4.10
N GLN A 45 8.27 2.54 -3.91
CA GLN A 45 9.08 3.63 -4.45
C GLN A 45 8.97 3.73 -5.98
N GLU A 46 9.00 2.60 -6.69
CA GLU A 46 8.84 2.55 -8.14
C GLU A 46 7.45 3.01 -8.58
N VAL A 47 6.39 2.51 -7.95
CA VAL A 47 5.00 2.92 -8.25
C VAL A 47 4.82 4.42 -8.02
N LEU A 48 5.29 4.95 -6.89
CA LEU A 48 5.21 6.38 -6.56
C LEU A 48 6.00 7.25 -7.55
N ARG A 49 7.18 6.79 -7.97
CA ARG A 49 8.04 7.52 -8.92
C ARG A 49 7.48 7.51 -10.34
N GLU A 50 7.00 6.36 -10.81
CA GLU A 50 6.61 6.16 -12.21
C GLU A 50 5.14 6.48 -12.46
N ARG A 51 4.33 6.50 -11.40
CA ARG A 51 2.87 6.67 -11.47
C ARG A 51 2.21 5.77 -12.51
N ASN A 52 2.57 4.49 -12.49
CA ASN A 52 2.18 3.49 -13.50
C ASN A 52 1.02 2.57 -13.10
N VAL A 53 0.41 2.80 -11.93
CA VAL A 53 -0.80 2.10 -11.44
C VAL A 53 -2.00 3.02 -11.59
N SER A 54 -3.03 2.56 -12.30
CA SER A 54 -4.30 3.28 -12.40
C SER A 54 -5.24 2.92 -11.25
N VAL A 55 -6.26 3.75 -11.02
CA VAL A 55 -7.34 3.44 -10.06
C VAL A 55 -7.97 2.08 -10.38
N GLY A 56 -8.30 1.81 -11.64
CA GLY A 56 -8.94 0.54 -12.02
C GLY A 56 -8.03 -0.69 -11.88
N ASP A 57 -6.71 -0.52 -11.88
CA ASP A 57 -5.79 -1.61 -11.56
C ASP A 57 -5.75 -1.88 -10.05
N TYR A 58 -5.72 -0.81 -9.26
CA TYR A 58 -5.71 -0.92 -7.80
C TYR A 58 -7.02 -1.48 -7.26
N GLU A 59 -8.16 -0.99 -7.75
CA GLU A 59 -9.50 -1.45 -7.40
C GLU A 59 -9.66 -2.94 -7.71
N ARG A 60 -9.23 -3.41 -8.89
CA ARG A 60 -9.29 -4.83 -9.25
C ARG A 60 -8.48 -5.73 -8.30
N MET A 61 -7.44 -5.20 -7.66
CA MET A 61 -6.61 -5.94 -6.73
C MET A 61 -7.12 -5.91 -5.29
N THR A 62 -7.89 -4.89 -4.92
CA THR A 62 -8.19 -4.57 -3.51
C THR A 62 -9.67 -4.40 -3.19
N ASP A 63 -10.52 -4.28 -4.21
CA ASP A 63 -11.92 -3.85 -4.11
C ASP A 63 -12.10 -2.47 -3.46
N ILE A 64 -11.07 -1.61 -3.54
CA ILE A 64 -11.09 -0.23 -3.02
C ILE A 64 -11.19 0.74 -4.18
N GLU A 65 -12.24 1.55 -4.18
CA GLU A 65 -12.45 2.61 -5.15
C GLU A 65 -11.71 3.89 -4.75
N PHE A 66 -11.18 4.61 -5.75
CA PHE A 66 -10.62 5.95 -5.56
C PHE A 66 -11.28 6.90 -6.57
N PRO A 67 -11.49 8.18 -6.21
CA PRO A 67 -12.13 9.14 -7.12
C PRO A 67 -11.26 9.50 -8.32
N ASP A 68 -9.93 9.51 -8.13
CA ASP A 68 -8.94 9.82 -9.16
C ASP A 68 -7.56 9.25 -8.79
N GLU A 69 -6.63 9.32 -9.75
CA GLU A 69 -5.25 8.86 -9.53
C GLU A 69 -4.53 9.72 -8.49
N GLU A 70 -4.83 11.01 -8.38
CA GLU A 70 -4.18 11.88 -7.39
C GLU A 70 -4.42 11.38 -5.97
N THR A 71 -5.68 11.10 -5.62
CA THR A 71 -6.10 10.55 -4.33
C THR A 71 -5.47 9.17 -4.07
N LEU A 72 -5.39 8.31 -5.10
CA LEU A 72 -4.70 7.02 -4.99
C LEU A 72 -3.22 7.21 -4.64
N TYR A 73 -2.52 8.11 -5.34
CA TYR A 73 -1.09 8.33 -5.11
C TYR A 73 -0.81 9.03 -3.77
N GLU A 74 -1.69 9.91 -3.30
CA GLU A 74 -1.62 10.46 -1.93
C GLU A 74 -1.75 9.36 -0.88
N TYR A 75 -2.71 8.44 -1.05
CA TYR A 75 -2.88 7.28 -0.17
C TYR A 75 -1.64 6.37 -0.20
N LEU A 76 -1.12 6.03 -1.37
CA LEU A 76 0.08 5.19 -1.51
C LEU A 76 1.33 5.85 -0.91
N GLN A 77 1.46 7.18 -1.02
CA GLN A 77 2.53 7.94 -0.39
C GLN A 77 2.42 7.86 1.14
N GLY A 78 1.22 8.08 1.68
CA GLY A 78 0.94 7.91 3.11
C GLY A 78 1.23 6.49 3.59
N MET A 79 0.91 5.47 2.79
CA MET A 79 1.21 4.08 3.09
C MET A 79 2.71 3.82 3.14
N TYR A 80 3.48 4.37 2.19
CA TYR A 80 4.93 4.26 2.20
C TYR A 80 5.54 4.92 3.46
N GLU A 81 5.09 6.13 3.80
CA GLU A 81 5.53 6.84 5.01
C GLU A 81 5.15 6.09 6.28
N TYR A 82 3.96 5.49 6.33
CA TYR A 82 3.53 4.64 7.43
C TYR A 82 4.30 3.32 7.48
N LEU A 83 4.71 2.69 6.39
CA LEU A 83 5.39 1.39 6.48
C LEU A 83 6.90 1.53 6.73
N PHE A 84 7.52 2.57 6.16
CA PHE A 84 8.98 2.68 6.10
C PHE A 84 9.54 4.03 6.56
N GLY A 85 8.69 5.04 6.73
CA GLY A 85 9.08 6.38 7.17
C GLY A 85 8.69 6.68 8.62
N GLU A 86 8.49 7.97 8.89
CA GLU A 86 8.10 8.48 10.22
C GLU A 86 6.58 8.59 10.40
N GLY A 87 5.77 8.18 9.42
CA GLY A 87 4.32 8.30 9.47
C GLY A 87 3.75 7.52 10.65
N MET A 88 3.10 8.18 11.61
CA MET A 88 2.65 7.51 12.85
C MET A 88 1.31 6.78 12.70
N LYS A 89 0.52 7.10 11.67
CA LYS A 89 -0.83 6.56 11.46
C LYS A 89 -0.93 5.93 10.07
N GLN A 90 -1.61 4.80 9.99
CA GLN A 90 -1.99 4.19 8.73
C GLN A 90 -3.04 5.10 8.05
N PRO A 91 -2.85 5.50 6.78
CA PRO A 91 -3.88 6.20 6.05
C PRO A 91 -5.08 5.27 5.80
N VAL A 92 -6.27 5.86 5.75
CA VAL A 92 -7.51 5.15 5.41
C VAL A 92 -7.83 5.46 3.94
N PRO A 93 -8.29 4.49 3.15
CA PRO A 93 -8.85 4.77 1.83
C PRO A 93 -10.08 5.72 1.90
N PRO A 94 -10.47 6.36 0.79
CA PRO A 94 -11.71 7.14 0.74
C PRO A 94 -12.96 6.25 0.93
N GLU A 95 -13.99 6.82 1.55
CA GLU A 95 -15.34 6.20 1.72
C GLU A 95 -16.16 6.18 0.41
#